data_AF-A0A2H1WY80-F1
#
_entry.id   AF-A0A2H1WY80-F1
#
_cell.length_a   1.000
_cell.length_b   1.000
_cell.length_c   1.000
_cell.angle_alpha   90.00
_cell.angle_beta   90.00
_cell.angle_gamma   90.00
#
_symmetry.space_group_name_H-M   'P 1'
#
loop_
_entity.id
_entity.type
_entity.pdbx_description
1 polymer ?
#
loop_
_entity_poly.entity_id
_entity_poly.type
_entity_poly.pdbx_seq_one_letter_code
_entity_poly.pdbx_strand_id
1 'polypeptide(L)'
;VAWIKSDSKAILAIHTNMVALNPRLSVTYNNHNTWKLHVSNVQANDSGTYMCQVNTDPMKSQMGHLSVVIPPDIVDSVTEGSSAQEGGSIRLTCTATGVPPPTVLWRREHNRPIVFRHDGGRERKANHVPY
;
A
#
# COMPACT_ATOMS: atom_id res chain seq x y z
N VAL A 1 7.13 -17.39 25.13
CA VAL A 1 7.00 -16.98 23.71
C VAL A 1 7.77 -15.69 23.51
N ALA A 2 8.61 -15.58 22.49
CA ALA A 2 9.28 -14.36 22.07
C ALA A 2 8.73 -13.90 20.72
N TRP A 3 8.64 -12.59 20.52
CA TRP A 3 8.26 -11.96 19.26
C TRP A 3 9.47 -11.29 18.64
N ILE A 4 9.70 -11.56 17.37
CA ILE A 4 10.87 -11.09 16.63
C ILE A 4 10.41 -10.53 15.29
N LYS A 5 10.92 -9.35 14.91
CA LYS A 5 10.78 -8.84 13.54
C LYS A 5 11.89 -9.50 12.71
N SER A 6 11.51 -10.45 11.86
CA SER A 6 12.43 -11.38 11.19
C SER A 6 13.34 -10.68 10.18
N ASP A 7 12.80 -9.66 9.50
CA ASP A 7 13.50 -8.82 8.52
C ASP A 7 14.76 -8.11 9.09
N SER A 8 14.65 -7.64 10.32
CA SER A 8 15.65 -6.84 11.04
C SER A 8 16.32 -7.63 12.17
N LYS A 9 15.91 -8.88 12.37
CA LYS A 9 16.34 -9.76 13.48
C LYS A 9 16.16 -9.10 14.86
N ALA A 10 15.24 -8.15 14.97
CA ALA A 10 14.99 -7.39 16.20
C ALA A 10 14.05 -8.15 17.13
N ILE A 11 14.48 -8.37 18.37
CA ILE A 11 13.60 -8.92 19.41
C ILE A 11 12.64 -7.82 19.85
N LEU A 12 11.35 -8.06 19.67
CA LEU A 12 10.29 -7.10 20.00
C LEU A 12 9.84 -7.26 21.45
N ALA A 13 9.61 -8.49 21.87
CA ALA A 13 9.12 -8.81 23.21
C ALA A 13 9.48 -10.23 23.61
N ILE A 14 9.60 -10.48 24.91
CA ILE A 14 9.76 -11.81 25.50
C ILE A 14 8.68 -11.97 26.57
N HIS A 15 7.85 -12.99 26.42
CA HIS A 15 6.63 -13.16 27.20
C HIS A 15 5.69 -11.96 27.03
N THR A 16 5.39 -11.23 28.09
CA THR A 16 4.63 -9.97 28.09
C THR A 16 5.52 -8.74 28.25
N ASN A 17 6.84 -8.93 28.36
CA ASN A 17 7.80 -7.86 28.56
C ASN A 17 8.30 -7.35 27.22
N MET A 18 8.14 -6.05 26.98
CA MET A 18 8.61 -5.40 25.77
C MET A 18 10.13 -5.21 25.82
N VAL A 19 10.82 -5.56 24.73
CA VAL A 19 12.26 -5.34 24.53
C VAL A 19 12.50 -4.19 23.56
N ALA A 20 11.65 -4.08 22.53
CA ALA A 20 11.71 -2.97 21.59
C ALA A 20 11.19 -1.67 22.23
N LEU A 21 11.91 -0.57 21.98
CA LEU A 21 11.52 0.78 22.36
C LEU A 21 10.58 1.40 21.31
N ASN A 22 9.44 0.75 21.08
CA ASN A 22 8.40 1.24 20.18
C ASN A 22 7.05 1.30 20.92
N PRO A 23 6.52 2.49 21.24
CA PRO A 23 5.30 2.64 22.04
C PRO A 23 4.04 2.10 21.33
N ARG A 24 4.13 1.86 20.01
CA ARG A 24 3.03 1.31 19.22
C ARG A 24 2.88 -0.20 19.37
N LEU A 25 3.91 -0.88 19.88
CA LEU A 25 3.92 -2.33 20.07
C LEU A 25 3.45 -2.70 21.48
N SER A 26 2.60 -3.70 21.58
CA SER A 26 2.24 -4.30 22.86
C SER A 26 1.99 -5.80 22.72
N VAL A 27 2.12 -6.55 23.81
CA VAL A 27 1.83 -7.98 23.83
C VAL A 27 0.78 -8.29 24.88
N THR A 28 -0.23 -9.06 24.47
CA THR A 28 -1.24 -9.58 25.40
C THR A 28 -1.18 -11.11 25.43
N TYR A 29 -1.41 -11.66 26.62
CA TYR A 29 -1.59 -13.09 26.83
C TYR A 29 -3.01 -13.33 27.33
N ASN A 30 -3.71 -14.34 26.78
CA ASN A 30 -5.01 -14.77 27.30
C ASN A 30 -4.90 -16.08 28.08
N ASN A 31 -5.89 -16.40 28.93
CA ASN A 31 -5.92 -17.63 29.72
C ASN A 31 -6.12 -18.91 28.86
N HIS A 32 -6.10 -18.81 27.53
CA HIS A 32 -6.23 -19.90 26.56
C HIS A 32 -4.92 -20.16 25.81
N ASN A 33 -3.76 -19.93 26.44
CA ASN A 33 -2.45 -20.21 25.85
C ASN A 33 -2.20 -19.47 24.52
N THR A 34 -2.78 -18.28 24.33
CA THR A 34 -2.57 -17.47 23.12
C THR A 34 -1.83 -16.18 23.47
N TRP A 35 -0.69 -15.98 22.81
CA TRP A 35 0.08 -14.73 22.84
C TRP A 35 -0.25 -13.95 21.58
N LYS A 36 -0.51 -12.65 21.72
CA LYS A 36 -0.80 -11.75 20.59
C LYS A 36 0.12 -10.55 20.66
N LEU A 37 0.81 -10.26 19.57
CA LEU A 37 1.50 -9.00 19.33
C LEU A 37 0.52 -8.03 18.66
N HIS A 38 0.42 -6.83 19.21
CA HIS A 38 -0.38 -5.74 18.66
C HIS A 38 0.53 -4.64 18.14
N VAL A 39 0.17 -4.08 16.98
CA VAL A 39 0.81 -2.92 16.38
C VAL A 39 -0.27 -1.87 16.19
N SER A 40 -0.25 -0.83 17.02
CA SER A 40 -1.20 0.29 16.93
C SER A 40 -0.69 1.37 15.97
N ASN A 41 -1.61 2.15 15.37
CA ASN A 41 -1.26 3.21 14.41
C ASN A 41 -0.21 2.73 13.38
N VAL A 42 -0.58 1.67 12.64
CA VAL A 42 0.31 0.96 11.70
C VAL A 42 0.85 1.93 10.65
N GLN A 43 2.14 1.82 10.38
CA GLN A 43 2.90 2.63 9.43
C GLN A 43 3.51 1.74 8.35
N ALA A 44 3.90 2.32 7.22
CA ALA A 44 4.47 1.59 6.09
C ALA A 44 5.70 0.73 6.48
N ASN A 45 6.52 1.21 7.42
CA ASN A 45 7.74 0.52 7.88
C ASN A 45 7.46 -0.67 8.83
N ASP A 46 6.23 -0.84 9.30
CA ASP A 46 5.83 -2.01 10.07
C ASP A 46 5.59 -3.22 9.17
N SER A 47 5.39 -3.02 7.87
CA SER A 47 5.28 -4.09 6.88
C SER A 47 6.52 -5.00 6.96
N GLY A 48 6.30 -6.30 6.90
CA GLY A 48 7.38 -7.27 7.03
C GLY A 48 6.98 -8.57 7.72
N THR A 49 7.97 -9.45 7.90
CA THR A 49 7.78 -10.76 8.50
C THR A 49 8.01 -10.72 10.00
N TYR A 50 7.01 -11.12 10.76
CA TYR A 50 7.05 -11.28 12.21
C TYR A 50 7.12 -12.77 12.56
N MET A 51 7.87 -13.10 13.59
CA MET A 51 8.05 -14.47 14.06
C MET A 51 7.67 -14.55 15.53
N CYS A 52 6.87 -15.56 15.88
CA CYS A 52 6.72 -16.01 17.25
C CYS A 52 7.61 -17.24 17.47
N GLN A 53 8.29 -17.26 18.61
CA GLN A 53 9.26 -18.29 18.95
C GLN A 53 9.00 -18.83 20.36
N VAL A 54 9.13 -20.13 20.54
CA VAL A 54 8.97 -20.83 21.82
C VAL A 54 10.30 -21.48 22.17
N ASN A 55 10.73 -21.31 23.43
CA ASN A 55 11.99 -21.78 23.98
C ASN A 55 11.99 -23.29 24.28
N THR A 56 11.57 -24.10 23.32
CA THR A 56 11.70 -25.57 23.37
C THR A 56 13.09 -26.00 22.89
N ASP A 57 13.45 -27.26 23.15
CA ASP A 57 14.63 -27.90 22.56
C ASP A 57 14.18 -29.13 21.74
N PRO A 58 14.28 -29.10 20.40
CA PRO A 58 14.71 -27.99 19.56
C PRO A 58 13.71 -26.83 19.56
N MET A 59 14.19 -25.63 19.24
CA MET A 59 13.41 -24.40 19.24
C MET A 59 12.30 -24.44 18.18
N LYS A 60 11.07 -24.09 18.58
CA LYS A 60 9.91 -24.02 17.68
C LYS A 60 9.55 -22.58 17.36
N SER A 61 9.16 -22.32 16.12
CA SER A 61 8.77 -20.98 15.66
C SER A 61 7.72 -21.02 14.57
N GLN A 62 6.92 -19.95 14.48
CA GLN A 62 6.01 -19.71 13.37
C GLN A 62 6.18 -18.27 12.88
N MET A 63 6.05 -18.06 11.57
CA MET A 63 6.18 -16.74 10.95
C MET A 63 4.85 -16.31 10.31
N GLY A 64 4.62 -15.00 10.28
CA GLY A 64 3.51 -14.37 9.57
C GLY A 64 3.99 -13.08 8.92
N HIS A 65 3.44 -12.74 7.75
CA HIS A 65 3.76 -11.52 7.03
C HIS A 65 2.68 -10.48 7.25
N LEU A 66 3.05 -9.31 7.77
CA LEU A 66 2.18 -8.14 7.86
C LEU A 66 2.38 -7.30 6.61
N SER A 67 1.33 -7.16 5.80
CA SER A 67 1.32 -6.25 4.65
C SER A 67 0.54 -4.99 5.01
N VAL A 68 1.19 -3.83 4.88
CA VAL A 68 0.56 -2.53 5.11
C VAL A 68 0.19 -1.92 3.77
N VAL A 69 -1.10 -1.70 3.56
CA VAL A 69 -1.64 -1.08 2.35
C VAL A 69 -1.91 0.41 2.60
N ILE A 70 -1.66 1.23 1.59
CA ILE A 70 -1.86 2.68 1.63
C ILE A 70 -2.85 3.03 0.53
N PRO A 71 -3.97 3.70 0.84
CA PRO A 71 -4.98 4.05 -0.15
C PRO A 71 -4.38 4.97 -1.23
N PRO A 72 -4.94 4.94 -2.45
CA PRO A 72 -4.52 5.84 -3.51
C PRO A 72 -4.75 7.31 -3.14
N ASP A 73 -3.76 8.17 -3.41
CA ASP A 73 -3.87 9.62 -3.29
C ASP A 73 -3.36 10.30 -4.57
N ILE A 74 -4.13 11.24 -5.11
CA ILE A 74 -3.77 11.95 -6.35
C ILE A 74 -2.85 13.10 -5.95
N VAL A 75 -1.62 13.05 -6.46
CA VAL A 75 -0.66 14.13 -6.26
C VAL A 75 -1.08 15.29 -7.13
N ASP A 76 -1.16 16.49 -6.55
CA ASP A 76 -1.39 17.74 -7.26
C ASP A 76 -0.27 17.98 -8.28
N SER A 77 -0.45 17.44 -9.49
CA SER A 77 0.40 17.71 -10.64
C SER A 77 -0.20 18.87 -11.41
N VAL A 78 0.59 19.91 -11.67
CA VAL A 78 0.19 20.98 -12.58
C VAL A 78 0.03 20.37 -13.97
N THR A 79 -1.20 20.25 -14.44
CA THR A 79 -1.47 19.87 -15.81
C THR A 79 -0.91 20.96 -16.73
N GLU A 80 0.07 20.62 -17.57
CA GLU A 80 0.60 21.55 -18.55
C GLU A 80 -0.46 21.84 -19.62
N GLY A 81 -1.13 22.99 -19.47
CA GLY A 81 -2.19 23.45 -20.36
C GLY A 81 -3.57 22.97 -19.90
N SER A 82 -4.41 23.91 -19.48
CA SER A 82 -5.85 23.68 -19.25
C SER A 82 -6.69 23.88 -20.52
N SER A 83 -6.06 24.33 -21.61
CA SER A 83 -6.70 24.64 -22.89
C SER A 83 -5.71 24.51 -24.04
N ALA A 84 -6.19 24.07 -25.20
CA ALA A 84 -5.48 24.11 -26.47
C ALA A 84 -6.37 24.77 -27.54
N GLN A 85 -5.76 25.36 -28.56
CA GLN A 85 -6.49 25.81 -29.74
C GLN A 85 -7.05 24.60 -30.52
N GLU A 86 -8.11 24.83 -31.29
CA GLU A 86 -8.62 23.79 -32.19
C GLU A 86 -7.53 23.32 -33.17
N GLY A 87 -7.35 22.02 -33.29
CA GLY A 87 -6.23 21.41 -34.03
C GLY A 87 -4.91 21.35 -33.26
N GLY A 88 -4.81 21.97 -32.08
CA GLY A 88 -3.66 21.89 -31.18
C GLY A 88 -3.64 20.58 -30.35
N SER A 89 -2.58 20.42 -29.56
CA SER A 89 -2.39 19.27 -28.67
C SER A 89 -2.32 19.71 -27.21
N ILE A 90 -2.83 18.84 -26.32
CA ILE A 90 -2.82 19.03 -24.86
C ILE A 90 -2.41 17.72 -24.20
N ARG A 91 -1.62 17.80 -23.13
CA ARG A 91 -1.19 16.63 -22.34
C ARG A 91 -1.78 16.72 -20.94
N LEU A 92 -2.70 15.80 -20.64
CA LEU A 92 -3.26 15.65 -19.31
C LEU A 92 -2.40 14.68 -18.51
N THR A 93 -1.88 15.12 -17.38
CA THR A 93 -1.06 14.33 -16.46
C THR A 93 -1.83 14.11 -15.17
N CYS A 94 -1.82 12.87 -14.67
CA CYS A 94 -2.38 12.51 -13.38
C CYS A 94 -1.43 11.49 -12.74
N THR A 95 -0.82 11.89 -11.63
CA THR A 95 0.08 11.05 -10.85
C THR A 95 -0.60 10.70 -9.53
N ALA A 96 -0.66 9.42 -9.19
CA ALA A 96 -1.22 8.96 -7.92
C ALA A 96 -0.19 8.10 -7.18
N THR A 97 -0.20 8.23 -5.85
CA THR A 97 0.60 7.40 -4.94
C THR A 97 -0.30 6.40 -4.23
N GLY A 98 0.27 5.31 -3.72
CA GLY A 98 -0.48 4.27 -3.00
C GLY A 98 0.34 2.99 -2.91
N VAL A 99 -0.09 2.08 -2.02
CA VAL A 99 0.51 0.74 -1.87
C VAL A 99 -0.60 -0.30 -1.85
N PRO A 100 -0.71 -1.17 -2.86
CA PRO A 100 0.13 -1.24 -4.06
C PRO A 100 -0.02 0.00 -4.98
N PRO A 101 0.92 0.22 -5.92
CA PRO A 101 0.83 1.34 -6.86
C PRO A 101 -0.53 1.37 -7.59
N PRO A 102 -1.23 2.52 -7.59
CA PRO A 102 -2.56 2.60 -8.18
C PRO A 102 -2.51 2.64 -9.72
N THR A 103 -3.56 2.13 -10.35
CA THR A 103 -3.78 2.27 -11.79
C THR A 103 -4.58 3.55 -12.07
N VAL A 104 -4.05 4.41 -12.94
CA VAL A 104 -4.73 5.65 -13.35
C VAL A 104 -5.52 5.41 -14.65
N LEU A 105 -6.79 5.80 -14.64
CA LEU A 105 -7.70 5.67 -15.79
C LEU A 105 -8.37 7.01 -16.08
N TRP A 106 -8.29 7.43 -17.34
CA TRP A 106 -8.98 8.63 -17.82
C TRP A 106 -10.37 8.29 -18.34
N ARG A 107 -11.34 9.16 -18.03
CA ARG A 107 -12.71 9.13 -18.55
C ARG A 107 -13.20 10.56 -18.78
N ARG A 108 -14.17 10.74 -19.69
CA ARG A 108 -14.89 12.02 -19.75
C ARG A 108 -16.04 12.03 -18.75
N GLU A 109 -16.39 13.22 -18.32
CA GLU A 109 -17.58 13.46 -17.51
C GLU A 109 -18.84 12.93 -18.20
N HIS A 110 -19.81 12.50 -17.38
CA HIS A 110 -21.06 11.86 -17.82
C HIS A 110 -20.84 10.61 -18.67
N ASN A 111 -19.70 9.94 -18.52
CA ASN A 111 -19.37 8.71 -19.25
C ASN A 111 -19.37 8.88 -20.78
N ARG A 112 -19.09 10.11 -21.27
CA ARG A 112 -19.01 10.36 -22.70
C ARG A 112 -17.77 9.67 -23.30
N PRO A 113 -17.87 9.12 -24.52
CA PRO A 113 -16.73 8.48 -25.15
C PRO A 113 -15.62 9.50 -25.45
N ILE A 114 -14.38 9.07 -25.26
CA ILE A 114 -13.18 9.75 -25.76
C ILE A 114 -13.09 9.41 -27.25
N VAL A 115 -13.14 10.44 -28.09
CA VAL A 115 -13.11 10.30 -29.55
C VAL A 115 -11.71 10.61 -30.05
N PHE A 116 -11.06 9.62 -30.66
CA PHE A 116 -9.79 9.78 -31.35
C PHE A 116 -10.06 9.96 -32.84
N ARG A 117 -9.68 11.12 -33.39
CA ARG A 117 -9.77 11.41 -34.82
C ARG A 117 -8.39 11.23 -35.46
N HIS A 118 -8.32 10.38 -36.48
CA HIS A 118 -7.11 10.22 -37.30
C HIS A 118 -7.23 11.00 -38.61
N ASP A 119 -6.09 11.36 -39.19
CA ASP A 119 -5.92 12.21 -40.39
C ASP A 119 -6.53 11.61 -41.70
N GLY A 120 -7.21 10.46 -41.60
CA GLY A 120 -7.93 9.79 -42.69
C GLY A 120 -9.43 9.63 -42.44
N GLY A 121 -10.02 10.42 -41.54
CA GLY A 121 -11.48 10.42 -41.26
C GLY A 121 -12.01 9.23 -40.45
N ARG A 122 -11.14 8.33 -39.98
CA ARG A 122 -11.52 7.22 -39.08
C ARG A 122 -11.60 7.69 -37.63
N GLU A 123 -12.78 7.51 -37.02
CA GLU A 123 -13.01 7.76 -35.59
C GLU A 123 -12.93 6.48 -34.77
N ARG A 124 -12.19 6.51 -33.66
CA ARG A 124 -12.22 5.48 -32.61
C ARG A 124 -12.77 6.05 -31.32
N LYS A 125 -13.61 5.27 -30.63
CA LYS A 125 -14.23 5.65 -29.36
C LYS A 125 -13.72 4.73 -28.25
N ALA A 126 -13.36 5.31 -27.10
CA ALA A 126 -13.02 4.56 -25.90
C ALA A 126 -13.76 5.15 -24.70
N ASN A 127 -14.17 4.28 -23.76
CA ASN A 127 -14.84 4.71 -22.53
C ASN A 127 -13.82 5.05 -21.43
N HIS A 128 -12.69 4.33 -21.42
CA HIS A 128 -11.59 4.52 -20.50
C HIS A 128 -10.27 4.37 -21.25
N VAL A 129 -9.24 5.12 -20.84
CA VAL A 129 -7.90 5.03 -21.41
C VAL A 129 -6.90 4.93 -20.25
N PRO A 130 -6.01 3.93 -20.23
CA PRO A 130 -4.92 3.88 -19.25
C PRO A 130 -4.00 5.09 -19.45
N TYR A 131 -3.49 5.63 -18.34
CA TYR A 131 -2.42 6.61 -18.35
C TYR A 131 -1.08 5.94 -18.62
#